data_AF-A0AAV8XZJ2-F1
#
_entry.id   AF-A0AAV8XZJ2-F1
#
_cell.length_a   1.000
_cell.length_b   1.000
_cell.length_c   1.000
_cell.angle_alpha   90.00
_cell.angle_beta   90.00
_cell.angle_gamma   90.00
#
_symmetry.space_group_name_H-M   'P 1'
#
loop_
_entity.id
_entity.type
_entity.pdbx_description
1 polymer ?
#
loop_
_entity_poly.entity_id
_entity_poly.type
_entity_poly.pdbx_seq_one_letter_code
_entity_poly.pdbx_strand_id
1 'polypeptide(L)'
;MQDLNEFIIIHPAASTSAVPQPVVAVPEGTFYTVLEEDQKSDFKWNVNSTKMLIDAYKKYRNKVGTFEVRTMKQMWLIIAKYLSELLKTQISDSNCPNRWRVLDRNYKKYVGNQKSTGRGKKYFDYAEEMDGLFEKNKAVYPEFVL
;
A
#
# COMPACT_ATOMS: atom_id res chain seq x y z
N MET A 1 9.55 67.96 -21.09
CA MET A 1 9.62 67.19 -22.35
C MET A 1 10.44 65.94 -22.07
N GLN A 2 9.89 64.79 -22.51
CA GLN A 2 10.55 63.52 -22.79
C GLN A 2 10.92 62.60 -21.60
N ASP A 3 9.99 61.67 -21.41
CA ASP A 3 10.16 60.21 -21.31
C ASP A 3 11.57 59.64 -21.17
N LEU A 4 11.72 58.70 -20.22
CA LEU A 4 12.48 57.48 -20.45
C LEU A 4 11.73 56.26 -19.87
N ASN A 5 11.48 55.36 -20.80
CA ASN A 5 10.88 54.05 -20.69
C ASN A 5 11.75 53.03 -19.92
N GLU A 6 11.04 51.99 -19.46
CA GLU A 6 11.46 50.59 -19.32
C GLU A 6 12.52 50.22 -18.27
N PHE A 7 12.14 49.39 -17.29
CA PHE A 7 12.28 47.93 -17.43
C PHE A 7 11.49 47.19 -16.34
N ILE A 8 10.81 46.13 -16.78
CA ILE A 8 10.01 45.20 -15.99
C ILE A 8 10.93 44.40 -15.07
N ILE A 9 10.63 44.39 -13.76
CA ILE A 9 11.08 43.35 -12.83
C ILE A 9 9.85 42.71 -12.22
N ILE A 10 9.54 41.50 -12.67
CA ILE A 10 8.52 40.64 -12.09
C ILE A 10 9.17 39.93 -10.91
N HIS A 11 8.72 40.22 -9.69
CA HIS A 11 8.82 39.31 -8.54
C HIS A 11 7.72 39.61 -7.51
N PRO A 12 7.39 38.65 -6.63
CA PRO A 12 6.02 38.19 -6.40
C PRO A 12 5.45 38.71 -5.07
N ALA A 13 4.11 38.68 -4.91
CA ALA A 13 3.43 38.26 -3.69
C ALA A 13 1.93 38.56 -3.72
N ALA A 14 1.22 37.78 -2.90
CA ALA A 14 -0.04 38.08 -2.24
C ALA A 14 -1.35 37.81 -3.00
N SER A 15 -1.99 36.72 -2.61
CA SER A 15 -3.42 36.77 -2.29
C SER A 15 -3.73 35.77 -1.18
N THR A 16 -3.51 36.20 0.07
CA THR A 16 -4.42 35.81 1.14
C THR A 16 -5.42 36.96 1.28
N SER A 17 -6.56 36.80 0.63
CA SER A 17 -7.73 37.64 0.88
C SER A 17 -8.26 37.19 2.24
N ALA A 18 -8.03 38.03 3.25
CA ALA A 18 -8.60 37.89 4.57
C ALA A 18 -10.13 37.94 4.45
N VAL A 19 -10.78 36.81 4.71
CA VAL A 19 -12.20 36.79 5.08
C VAL A 19 -12.27 37.25 6.53
N PRO A 20 -12.94 38.38 6.84
CA PRO A 20 -13.12 38.79 8.22
C PRO A 20 -14.17 37.87 8.87
N GLN A 21 -13.72 36.95 9.72
CA GLN A 21 -14.62 36.22 10.61
C GLN A 21 -14.91 37.07 11.86
N PRO A 22 -16.16 37.06 12.37
CA PRO A 22 -16.51 37.83 13.56
C PRO A 22 -15.69 37.35 14.75
N VAL A 23 -14.99 38.28 15.39
CA VAL A 23 -14.19 38.08 16.59
C VAL A 23 -15.11 37.74 17.76
N VAL A 24 -15.33 36.45 18.01
CA VAL A 24 -15.94 35.98 19.25
C VAL A 24 -14.81 35.84 20.26
N ALA A 25 -14.84 36.65 21.31
CA ALA A 25 -13.87 36.61 22.40
C ALA A 25 -13.86 35.21 23.05
N VAL A 26 -12.74 34.50 22.95
CA VAL A 26 -12.53 33.20 23.60
C VAL A 26 -11.80 33.46 24.92
N PRO A 27 -12.30 32.98 26.08
CA PRO A 27 -11.61 33.15 27.36
C PRO A 27 -10.30 32.36 27.40
N GLU A 28 -9.32 32.92 28.11
CA GLU A 28 -8.00 32.32 28.34
C GLU A 28 -8.14 30.96 29.05
N GLY A 29 -7.72 29.88 28.38
CA GLY A 29 -7.71 28.55 28.99
C GLY A 29 -7.98 27.36 28.07
N THR A 30 -8.26 27.58 26.78
CA THR A 30 -8.49 26.47 25.84
C THR A 30 -7.17 25.94 25.29
N PHE A 31 -6.71 24.81 25.84
CA PHE A 31 -5.64 23.99 25.27
C PHE A 31 -6.15 23.35 23.98
N TYR A 32 -5.73 23.86 22.83
CA TYR A 32 -5.91 23.13 21.57
C TYR A 32 -4.96 21.93 21.60
N THR A 33 -5.50 20.72 21.71
CA THR A 33 -4.74 19.50 21.42
C THR A 33 -4.40 19.54 19.93
N VAL A 34 -3.15 19.83 19.62
CA VAL A 34 -2.58 19.67 18.29
C VAL A 34 -2.78 18.19 17.92
N LEU A 35 -3.76 17.92 17.06
CA LEU A 35 -3.90 16.62 16.43
C LEU A 35 -2.70 16.53 15.47
N GLU A 36 -1.67 15.79 15.89
CA GLU A 36 -0.55 15.47 15.04
C GLU A 36 -1.09 14.81 13.76
N GLU A 37 -1.04 15.54 12.65
CA GLU A 37 -1.28 14.99 11.33
C GLU A 37 -0.10 14.06 11.03
N ASP A 38 -0.27 12.80 11.42
CA ASP A 38 0.64 11.70 11.15
C ASP A 38 0.88 11.66 9.63
N GLN A 39 2.03 12.17 9.20
CA GLN A 39 2.46 12.19 7.80
C GLN A 39 2.59 10.74 7.36
N LYS A 40 1.51 10.18 6.82
CA LYS A 40 1.44 8.80 6.34
C LYS A 40 2.36 8.65 5.14
N SER A 41 3.63 8.38 5.40
CA SER A 41 4.56 7.97 4.35
C SER A 41 4.06 6.65 3.75
N ASP A 42 3.76 6.65 2.45
CA ASP A 42 3.32 5.45 1.75
C ASP A 42 4.52 4.50 1.59
N PHE A 43 4.45 3.35 2.25
CA PHE A 43 5.49 2.34 2.20
C PHE A 43 5.70 1.83 0.75
N LYS A 44 6.91 1.99 0.22
CA LYS A 44 7.25 1.52 -1.13
C LYS A 44 7.64 0.04 -1.11
N TRP A 45 6.85 -0.78 -1.79
CA TRP A 45 7.17 -2.19 -2.00
C TRP A 45 8.32 -2.37 -3.00
N ASN A 46 9.33 -3.14 -2.60
CA ASN A 46 10.39 -3.63 -3.47
C ASN A 46 10.28 -5.16 -3.60
N VAL A 47 11.18 -5.77 -4.38
CA VAL A 47 11.15 -7.23 -4.62
C VAL A 47 11.31 -7.99 -3.30
N ASN A 48 12.30 -7.61 -2.49
CA ASN A 48 12.59 -8.29 -1.22
C ASN A 48 11.42 -8.20 -0.23
N SER A 49 10.88 -7.00 0.02
CA SER A 49 9.74 -6.81 0.94
C SER A 49 8.48 -7.50 0.45
N THR A 50 8.31 -7.62 -0.88
CA THR A 50 7.21 -8.40 -1.46
C THR A 50 7.39 -9.89 -1.23
N LYS A 51 8.59 -10.45 -1.41
CA LYS A 51 8.88 -11.86 -1.10
C LYS A 51 8.65 -12.16 0.38
N MET A 52 9.13 -11.29 1.27
CA MET A 52 8.87 -11.41 2.71
C MET A 52 7.39 -11.39 3.07
N LEU A 53 6.58 -10.58 2.37
CA LEU A 53 5.13 -10.59 2.53
C LEU A 53 4.52 -11.95 2.14
N ILE A 54 4.98 -12.55 1.03
CA ILE A 54 4.50 -13.86 0.57
C ILE A 54 4.84 -14.95 1.60
N ASP A 55 6.08 -14.95 2.12
CA ASP A 55 6.51 -15.89 3.14
C ASP A 55 5.74 -15.74 4.46
N ALA A 56 5.57 -14.50 4.92
CA ALA A 56 4.79 -14.20 6.11
C ALA A 56 3.34 -14.67 5.93
N TYR A 57 2.73 -14.42 4.76
CA TYR A 57 1.40 -14.91 4.46
C TYR A 57 1.35 -16.45 4.52
N LYS A 58 2.29 -17.15 3.88
CA LYS A 58 2.37 -18.63 3.93
C LYS A 58 2.42 -19.16 5.36
N LYS A 59 3.18 -18.50 6.24
CA LYS A 59 3.34 -18.86 7.65
C LYS A 59 2.06 -18.67 8.48
N TYR A 60 1.39 -17.53 8.35
CA TYR A 60 0.25 -17.18 9.21
C TYR A 60 -1.11 -17.61 8.63
N ARG A 61 -1.22 -17.79 7.32
CA ARG A 61 -2.48 -18.15 6.66
C ARG A 61 -3.06 -19.46 7.18
N ASN A 62 -2.24 -20.47 7.43
CA ASN A 62 -2.68 -21.76 7.96
C ASN A 62 -3.11 -21.70 9.43
N LYS A 63 -2.77 -20.62 10.14
CA LYS A 63 -3.17 -20.38 11.53
C LYS A 63 -4.48 -19.61 11.65
N VAL A 64 -4.99 -19.03 10.55
CA VAL A 64 -6.25 -18.29 10.59
C VAL A 64 -7.40 -19.24 10.92
N GLY A 65 -8.21 -18.88 11.90
CA GLY A 65 -9.29 -19.72 12.44
C GLY A 65 -8.87 -20.55 13.66
N THR A 66 -7.58 -20.54 14.03
CA THR A 66 -7.12 -21.10 15.32
C THR A 66 -7.28 -20.07 16.45
N PHE A 67 -7.06 -20.51 17.69
CA PHE A 67 -7.08 -19.61 18.85
C PHE A 67 -6.02 -18.49 18.77
N GLU A 68 -4.88 -18.74 18.10
CA GLU A 68 -3.80 -17.77 17.93
C GLU A 68 -4.16 -16.63 16.97
N VAL A 69 -4.80 -16.95 15.83
CA VAL A 69 -5.17 -15.98 14.80
C VAL A 69 -6.64 -16.19 14.44
N ARG A 70 -7.52 -15.44 15.09
CA ARG A 70 -8.98 -15.65 14.96
C ARG A 70 -9.52 -15.21 13.60
N THR A 71 -8.97 -14.13 13.03
CA THR A 71 -9.52 -13.52 11.83
C THR A 71 -8.44 -13.15 10.81
N MET A 72 -8.83 -13.01 9.55
CA MET A 72 -7.95 -12.50 8.49
C MET A 72 -7.44 -11.09 8.82
N LYS A 73 -8.26 -10.22 9.43
CA LYS A 73 -7.84 -8.88 9.85
C LYS A 73 -6.70 -8.97 10.88
N GLN A 74 -6.83 -9.86 11.86
CA GLN A 74 -5.79 -10.09 12.86
C GLN A 74 -4.50 -10.64 12.23
N MET A 75 -4.60 -11.53 11.24
CA MET A 75 -3.45 -12.01 10.49
C MET A 75 -2.68 -10.85 9.82
N TRP A 76 -3.40 -9.93 9.15
CA TRP A 76 -2.76 -8.79 8.50
C TRP A 76 -2.08 -7.84 9.47
N LEU A 77 -2.67 -7.62 10.66
CA LEU A 77 -2.04 -6.85 11.73
C LEU A 77 -0.73 -7.50 12.20
N ILE A 78 -0.74 -8.81 12.41
CA ILE A 78 0.46 -9.58 12.81
C ILE A 78 1.54 -9.49 11.73
N ILE A 79 1.16 -9.66 10.46
CA ILE A 79 2.09 -9.58 9.32
C ILE A 79 2.68 -8.16 9.20
N ALA A 80 1.85 -7.12 9.30
CA ALA A 80 2.31 -5.74 9.21
C ALA A 80 3.33 -5.43 10.32
N LYS A 81 3.02 -5.80 11.56
CA LYS A 81 3.95 -5.66 12.69
C LYS A 81 5.26 -6.41 12.46
N TYR A 82 5.16 -7.68 12.06
CA TYR A 82 6.33 -8.53 11.78
C TYR A 82 7.23 -7.92 10.69
N LEU A 83 6.65 -7.44 9.59
CA LEU A 83 7.40 -6.81 8.51
C LEU A 83 7.98 -5.45 8.93
N SER A 84 7.26 -4.67 9.73
CA SER A 84 7.76 -3.40 10.25
C SER A 84 8.98 -3.57 11.15
N GLU A 85 8.96 -4.55 12.04
CA GLU A 85 10.09 -4.86 12.92
C GLU A 85 11.32 -5.35 12.14
N LEU A 86 11.09 -6.09 11.05
CA LEU A 86 12.12 -6.70 10.24
C LEU A 86 12.76 -5.72 9.24
N LEU A 87 11.94 -4.91 8.58
CA LEU A 87 12.36 -3.92 7.58
C LEU A 87 12.68 -2.56 8.20
N LYS A 88 12.53 -2.42 9.52
CA LYS A 88 12.75 -1.16 10.27
C LYS A 88 11.99 0.02 9.65
N THR A 89 10.78 -0.24 9.16
CA THR A 89 9.93 0.73 8.46
C THR A 89 8.49 0.62 8.94
N GLN A 90 7.78 1.74 9.02
CA GLN A 90 6.36 1.74 9.40
C GLN A 90 5.50 1.24 8.24
N ILE A 91 4.85 0.09 8.42
CA ILE A 91 3.94 -0.52 7.44
C ILE A 91 2.55 -0.55 8.08
N SER A 92 1.63 0.22 7.51
CA SER A 92 0.22 0.14 7.92
C SER A 92 -0.36 -1.24 7.62
N ASP A 93 -1.23 -1.69 8.51
CA ASP A 93 -2.11 -2.85 8.38
C ASP A 93 -2.87 -2.91 7.04
N SER A 94 -3.19 -1.76 6.45
CA SER A 94 -3.88 -1.66 5.16
C SER A 94 -2.96 -1.90 3.95
N ASN A 95 -1.65 -1.67 4.10
CA ASN A 95 -0.68 -1.81 3.00
C ASN A 95 -0.45 -3.28 2.61
N CYS A 96 -0.29 -4.17 3.60
CA CYS A 96 -0.10 -5.60 3.36
C CYS A 96 -1.23 -6.26 2.55
N PRO A 97 -2.53 -6.16 2.94
CA PRO A 97 -3.62 -6.77 2.19
C PRO A 97 -3.81 -6.13 0.81
N ASN A 98 -3.56 -4.82 0.66
CA ASN A 98 -3.62 -4.17 -0.65
C ASN A 98 -2.55 -4.72 -1.59
N ARG A 99 -1.30 -4.81 -1.13
CA ARG A 99 -0.21 -5.43 -1.90
C ARG A 99 -0.53 -6.88 -2.23
N TRP A 100 -1.05 -7.64 -1.28
CA TRP A 100 -1.45 -9.03 -1.50
C TRP A 100 -2.52 -9.19 -2.60
N ARG A 101 -3.55 -8.34 -2.61
CA ARG A 101 -4.58 -8.37 -3.66
C ARG A 101 -4.00 -8.12 -5.06
N VAL A 102 -3.01 -7.24 -5.18
CA VAL A 102 -2.32 -7.00 -6.45
C VAL A 102 -1.53 -8.23 -6.88
N LEU A 103 -0.80 -8.87 -5.95
CA LEU A 103 -0.07 -10.11 -6.22
C LEU A 103 -0.99 -11.24 -6.68
N ASP A 104 -2.08 -11.49 -5.95
CA ASP A 104 -3.06 -12.54 -6.27
C ASP A 104 -3.67 -12.34 -7.66
N ARG A 105 -4.07 -11.10 -8.01
CA ARG A 105 -4.61 -10.79 -9.34
C ARG A 105 -3.57 -10.99 -10.45
N ASN A 106 -2.34 -10.54 -10.23
CA ASN A 106 -1.27 -10.66 -11.23
C ASN A 106 -0.86 -12.12 -11.43
N TYR A 107 -0.78 -12.90 -10.35
CA TYR A 107 -0.49 -14.32 -10.41
C TYR A 107 -1.57 -15.09 -11.18
N LYS A 108 -2.86 -14.86 -10.90
CA LYS A 108 -3.96 -15.47 -11.67
C LYS A 108 -3.89 -15.14 -13.16
N LYS A 109 -3.57 -13.88 -13.51
CA LYS A 109 -3.34 -13.48 -14.90
C LYS A 109 -2.13 -14.19 -15.50
N TYR A 110 -1.04 -14.32 -14.76
CA TYR A 110 0.16 -15.04 -15.20
C TYR A 110 -0.20 -16.50 -15.53
N VAL A 111 -0.82 -17.23 -14.61
CA VAL A 111 -1.24 -18.63 -14.83
C VAL A 111 -2.21 -18.77 -16.00
N GLY A 112 -3.20 -17.87 -16.12
CA GLY A 112 -4.13 -17.87 -17.24
C GLY A 112 -3.46 -17.66 -18.60
N ASN A 113 -2.44 -16.79 -18.66
CA ASN A 113 -1.68 -16.53 -19.90
C ASN A 113 -0.74 -17.68 -20.26
N GLN A 114 -0.15 -18.38 -19.29
CA GLN A 114 0.68 -19.56 -19.57
C GLN A 114 -0.13 -20.68 -20.25
N LYS A 115 -1.44 -20.75 -19.98
CA LYS A 115 -2.35 -21.76 -20.55
C LYS A 115 -2.99 -21.33 -21.88
N SER A 116 -2.92 -20.05 -22.25
CA SER A 116 -3.59 -19.51 -23.44
C SER A 116 -2.61 -19.30 -24.60
N THR A 117 -2.79 -20.15 -25.62
CA THR A 117 -2.32 -20.13 -27.00
C THR A 117 -1.42 -18.96 -27.45
N GLY A 118 -0.13 -19.24 -27.62
CA GLY A 118 0.74 -18.67 -28.67
C GLY A 118 1.24 -17.22 -28.54
N ARG A 119 0.72 -16.39 -27.64
CA ARG A 119 1.08 -14.96 -27.58
C ARG A 119 1.97 -14.62 -26.39
N GLY A 120 3.25 -15.00 -26.47
CA GLY A 120 4.36 -14.53 -25.63
C GLY A 120 4.28 -14.88 -24.14
N LYS A 121 5.28 -15.62 -23.63
CA LYS A 121 5.42 -15.88 -22.19
C LYS A 121 5.54 -14.55 -21.44
N LYS A 122 4.60 -14.28 -20.52
CA LYS A 122 4.72 -13.16 -19.59
C LYS A 122 5.50 -13.61 -18.36
N TYR A 123 6.43 -12.79 -17.91
CA TYR A 123 7.19 -13.01 -16.68
C TYR A 123 6.43 -12.46 -15.48
N PHE A 124 6.55 -13.15 -14.35
CA PHE A 124 6.04 -12.69 -13.06
C PHE A 124 7.12 -12.97 -12.02
N ASP A 125 7.66 -11.91 -11.42
CA ASP A 125 8.87 -11.96 -10.58
C ASP A 125 8.74 -12.84 -9.33
N TYR A 126 7.50 -13.17 -8.94
CA TYR A 126 7.16 -13.91 -7.73
C TYR A 126 6.46 -15.24 -8.06
N ALA A 127 6.66 -15.77 -9.27
CA ALA A 127 5.97 -16.95 -9.75
C ALA A 127 6.27 -18.17 -8.88
N GLU A 128 7.56 -18.43 -8.59
CA GLU A 128 8.00 -19.58 -7.80
C GLU A 128 7.42 -19.55 -6.38
N GLU A 129 7.48 -18.39 -5.70
CA GLU A 129 6.97 -18.27 -4.33
C GLU A 129 5.45 -18.40 -4.26
N MET A 130 4.74 -17.91 -5.29
CA MET A 130 3.29 -18.00 -5.38
C MET A 130 2.84 -19.39 -5.83
N ASP A 131 3.54 -20.05 -6.75
CA ASP A 131 3.27 -21.43 -7.17
C ASP A 131 3.31 -22.36 -5.96
N GLY A 132 4.36 -22.29 -5.14
CA GLY A 132 4.45 -23.06 -3.90
C GLY A 132 3.36 -22.76 -2.86
N LEU A 133 2.57 -21.69 -3.04
CA LEU A 133 1.42 -21.34 -2.21
C LEU A 133 0.09 -21.87 -2.79
N PHE A 134 -0.03 -21.92 -4.12
CA PHE A 134 -1.24 -22.30 -4.85
C PHE A 134 -1.23 -23.71 -5.44
N GLU A 135 -0.09 -24.42 -5.45
CA GLU A 135 0.07 -25.81 -5.93
C GLU A 135 -0.94 -26.79 -5.30
N LYS A 136 -1.41 -26.52 -4.08
CA LYS A 136 -2.39 -27.36 -3.38
C LYS A 136 -3.85 -27.00 -3.68
N ASN A 137 -4.11 -26.00 -4.53
CA ASN A 137 -5.44 -25.48 -4.79
C ASN A 137 -5.92 -25.87 -6.19
N LYS A 138 -6.78 -26.91 -6.25
CA LYS A 138 -7.42 -27.39 -7.50
C LYS A 138 -8.22 -26.31 -8.24
N ALA A 139 -8.57 -25.20 -7.59
CA ALA A 139 -9.21 -24.05 -8.23
C ALA A 139 -8.31 -23.30 -9.22
N VAL A 140 -6.98 -23.43 -9.10
CA VAL A 140 -5.99 -22.81 -10.02
C VAL A 140 -5.55 -23.80 -11.11
N TYR A 141 -5.66 -25.10 -10.83
CA TYR A 141 -5.37 -26.21 -11.74
C TYR A 141 -6.62 -27.06 -11.96
N PRO A 142 -7.52 -26.68 -12.87
CA PRO A 142 -8.61 -27.56 -13.25
C PRO A 142 -8.02 -28.84 -13.88
N GLU A 143 -8.23 -29.99 -13.23
CA GLU A 143 -8.01 -31.30 -13.82
C GLU A 143 -9.02 -31.46 -14.96
N PHE A 144 -8.54 -31.59 -16.21
CA PHE A 144 -9.39 -32.00 -17.31
C PHE A 144 -9.66 -33.50 -17.14
N VAL A 145 -10.93 -33.86 -16.93
CA VAL A 145 -11.40 -35.20 -17.20
C VAL A 145 -11.48 -35.31 -18.72
N LEU A 146 -10.67 -36.22 -19.27
CA LEU A 146 -10.60 -36.60 -20.68
C LEU A 146 -11.98 -37.00 -21.23
#